data_AF-A0A529NV01-F1
#
_entry.id   AF-A0A529NV01-F1
#
_cell.length_a   1.000
_cell.length_b   1.000
_cell.length_c   1.000
_cell.angle_alpha   90.00
_cell.angle_beta   90.00
_cell.angle_gamma   90.00
#
_symmetry.space_group_name_H-M   'P 1'
#
loop_
_entity.id
_entity.type
_entity.pdbx_description
1 polymer ?
#
loop_
_entity_poly.entity_id
_entity_poly.type
_entity_poly.pdbx_seq_one_letter_code
_entity_poly.pdbx_strand_id
1 'polypeptide(L)'
;FVLRELSHPTAALDRIYAGVFEPTHRRLCMIWEQATGEPAESERTRLTVFTLIGQVIYFRIGREAVMRRMGWREIGEAEAAKVVAIASDNLSAMLAARNLAARNPAAGTVAARKEGKS
;
A
#
# COMPACT_ATOMS: atom_id res chain seq x y z
N PHE A 1 17.86 1.43 -10.09
CA PHE A 1 17.61 2.63 -10.92
C PHE A 1 16.50 3.49 -10.32
N VAL A 2 15.23 3.04 -10.28
CA VAL A 2 14.10 3.78 -9.67
C VAL A 2 14.36 4.26 -8.24
N LEU A 3 14.97 3.40 -7.41
CA LEU A 3 15.31 3.76 -6.03
C LEU A 3 16.30 4.91 -5.89
N ARG A 4 17.30 4.95 -6.78
CA ARG A 4 18.34 6.00 -6.80
C ARG A 4 17.72 7.33 -7.23
N GLU A 5 16.83 7.30 -8.21
CA GLU A 5 16.11 8.48 -8.71
C GLU A 5 15.10 9.02 -7.68
N LEU A 6 14.47 8.16 -6.87
CA LEU A 6 13.60 8.61 -5.77
C LEU A 6 14.36 9.31 -4.63
N SER A 7 15.62 8.93 -4.40
CA SER A 7 16.49 9.58 -3.41
C SER A 7 17.23 10.80 -3.95
N HIS A 8 17.40 10.91 -5.26
CA HIS A 8 18.02 12.05 -5.95
C HIS A 8 17.18 12.38 -7.19
N PRO A 9 16.10 13.17 -7.04
CA PRO A 9 15.18 13.47 -8.13
C PRO A 9 15.89 14.10 -9.32
N THR A 10 15.75 13.51 -10.50
CA THR A 10 16.19 14.10 -11.77
C THR A 10 15.00 14.17 -12.74
N ALA A 11 15.16 14.84 -13.88
CA ALA A 11 14.13 14.89 -14.93
C ALA A 11 13.72 13.50 -15.49
N ALA A 12 14.46 12.44 -15.19
CA ALA A 12 14.07 11.06 -15.48
C ALA A 12 12.97 10.56 -14.52
N LEU A 13 12.98 11.02 -13.26
CA LEU A 13 11.94 10.72 -12.29
C LEU A 13 10.60 11.32 -12.72
N ASP A 14 10.58 12.56 -13.23
CA ASP A 14 9.34 13.21 -13.68
C ASP A 14 8.66 12.45 -14.83
N ARG A 15 9.44 11.93 -15.79
CA ARG A 15 8.91 11.11 -16.89
C ARG A 15 8.39 9.75 -16.41
N ILE A 16 9.08 9.10 -15.46
CA ILE A 16 8.63 7.83 -14.87
C ILE A 16 7.38 8.07 -14.01
N TYR A 17 7.34 9.19 -13.29
CA TYR A 17 6.23 9.57 -12.44
C TYR A 17 4.96 9.82 -13.27
N ALA A 18 5.03 10.73 -14.25
CA ALA A 18 3.92 11.08 -15.11
C ALA A 18 3.52 9.93 -16.06
N GLY A 19 4.49 9.16 -16.56
CA GLY A 19 4.24 8.11 -17.55
C GLY A 19 3.76 6.78 -16.98
N VAL A 20 4.14 6.45 -15.73
CA VAL A 20 3.92 5.10 -15.18
C VAL A 20 3.35 5.15 -13.77
N PHE A 21 3.96 5.91 -12.86
CA PHE A 21 3.61 5.85 -11.44
C PHE A 21 2.23 6.43 -11.16
N GLU A 22 1.99 7.70 -11.54
CA GLU A 22 0.70 8.36 -11.30
C GLU A 22 -0.46 7.63 -12.00
N PRO A 23 -0.38 7.28 -13.30
CA PRO A 23 -1.46 6.54 -13.96
C PRO A 23 -1.76 5.19 -13.28
N THR A 24 -0.72 4.47 -12.84
CA THR A 24 -0.88 3.19 -12.14
C THR A 24 -1.51 3.38 -10.77
N HIS A 25 -1.03 4.35 -9.98
CA HIS A 25 -1.59 4.65 -8.66
C HIS A 25 -3.06 5.06 -8.76
N ARG A 26 -3.41 5.96 -9.69
CA ARG A 26 -4.80 6.37 -9.93
C ARG A 26 -5.69 5.19 -10.31
N ARG A 27 -5.20 4.29 -11.17
CA ARG A 27 -5.92 3.06 -11.52
C ARG A 27 -6.18 2.17 -10.32
N LEU A 28 -5.20 2.01 -9.43
CA LEU A 28 -5.36 1.25 -8.20
C LEU A 28 -6.34 1.93 -7.23
N CYS A 29 -6.36 3.25 -7.14
CA CYS A 29 -7.38 4.00 -6.38
C CYS A 29 -8.80 3.75 -6.93
N MET A 30 -8.99 3.73 -8.25
CA MET A 30 -10.29 3.41 -8.85
C MET A 30 -10.73 1.96 -8.58
N ILE A 31 -9.79 1.01 -8.52
CA ILE A 31 -10.10 -0.39 -8.13
C ILE A 31 -10.48 -0.45 -6.65
N TRP A 32 -9.77 0.31 -5.81
CA TRP A 32 -10.05 0.42 -4.37
C TRP A 32 -11.45 0.95 -4.10
N GLU A 33 -11.83 2.02 -4.79
CA GLU A 33 -13.18 2.60 -4.71
C GLU A 33 -14.25 1.58 -5.08
N GLN A 34 -14.07 0.84 -6.18
CA GLN A 34 -15.01 -0.21 -6.56
C GLN A 34 -15.14 -1.32 -5.52
N ALA A 35 -14.04 -1.66 -4.82
CA ALA A 35 -14.03 -2.72 -3.81
C ALA A 35 -14.59 -2.27 -2.45
N THR A 36 -14.57 -0.97 -2.14
CA THR A 36 -14.80 -0.48 -0.77
C THR A 36 -15.85 0.63 -0.65
N GLY A 37 -16.17 1.31 -1.75
CA GLY A 37 -16.97 2.54 -1.78
C GLY A 37 -16.23 3.79 -1.29
N GLU A 38 -14.95 3.70 -0.90
CA GLU A 38 -14.15 4.87 -0.51
C GLU A 38 -13.75 5.67 -1.77
N PRO A 39 -14.02 6.99 -1.86
CA PRO A 39 -13.75 7.75 -3.08
C PRO A 39 -12.29 7.67 -3.53
N ALA A 40 -12.04 7.39 -4.80
CA ALA A 40 -10.68 7.13 -5.33
C ALA A 40 -9.71 8.29 -5.09
N GLU A 41 -10.20 9.53 -5.24
CA GLU A 41 -9.37 10.74 -5.11
C GLU A 41 -9.28 11.26 -3.66
N SER A 42 -9.96 10.60 -2.71
CA SER A 42 -9.81 10.97 -1.30
C SER A 42 -8.38 10.76 -0.82
N GLU A 43 -7.89 11.64 0.05
CA GLU A 43 -6.55 11.49 0.63
C GLU A 43 -6.37 10.13 1.32
N ARG A 44 -7.40 9.68 2.04
CA ARG A 44 -7.42 8.37 2.70
C ARG A 44 -7.21 7.22 1.71
N THR A 45 -7.92 7.20 0.58
CA THR A 45 -7.74 6.17 -0.45
C THR A 45 -6.34 6.23 -1.05
N ARG A 46 -5.86 7.43 -1.42
CA ARG A 46 -4.52 7.60 -1.99
C ARG A 46 -3.41 7.10 -1.05
N LEU A 47 -3.49 7.46 0.24
CA LEU A 47 -2.58 6.96 1.27
C LEU A 47 -2.68 5.44 1.44
N THR A 48 -3.90 4.91 1.48
CA THR A 48 -4.14 3.46 1.59
C THR A 48 -3.51 2.68 0.43
N VAL A 49 -3.66 3.18 -0.80
CA VAL A 49 -3.06 2.55 -1.98
C VAL A 49 -1.53 2.68 -1.96
N PHE A 50 -0.98 3.81 -1.51
CA PHE A 50 0.47 3.94 -1.33
C PHE A 50 1.04 2.94 -0.32
N THR A 51 0.35 2.68 0.80
CA THR A 51 0.83 1.71 1.79
C THR A 51 0.81 0.29 1.22
N LEU A 52 -0.24 -0.10 0.49
CA LEU A 52 -0.33 -1.40 -0.19
C LEU A 52 0.79 -1.59 -1.22
N ILE A 53 1.08 -0.59 -2.05
CA ILE A 53 2.21 -0.62 -2.98
C ILE A 53 3.53 -0.73 -2.21
N GLY A 54 3.67 0.04 -1.14
CA GLY A 54 4.86 0.07 -0.29
C GLY A 54 5.20 -1.29 0.32
N GLN A 55 4.19 -2.08 0.71
CA GLN A 55 4.38 -3.43 1.24
C GLN A 55 5.19 -4.33 0.29
N VAL A 56 4.94 -4.25 -1.02
CA VAL A 56 5.67 -5.06 -2.02
C VAL A 56 6.98 -4.39 -2.43
N ILE A 57 6.95 -3.07 -2.63
CA ILE A 57 8.12 -2.32 -3.11
C ILE A 57 9.25 -2.34 -2.08
N TYR A 58 8.96 -2.33 -0.78
CA TYR A 58 9.96 -2.38 0.29
C TYR A 58 10.96 -3.54 0.13
N PHE A 59 10.51 -4.71 -0.32
CA PHE A 59 11.39 -5.88 -0.55
C PHE A 59 12.41 -5.66 -1.68
N ARG A 60 12.16 -4.71 -2.59
CA ARG A 60 13.14 -4.24 -3.58
C ARG A 60 14.04 -3.14 -3.02
N ILE A 61 13.48 -2.20 -2.25
CA ILE A 61 14.21 -1.07 -1.65
C ILE A 61 15.24 -1.58 -0.63
N GLY A 62 14.74 -2.32 0.36
CA GLY A 62 15.51 -2.84 1.49
C GLY A 62 16.06 -4.24 1.25
N ARG A 63 16.28 -4.64 -0.01
CA ARG A 63 16.65 -6.01 -0.40
C ARG A 63 17.79 -6.58 0.46
N GLU A 64 18.87 -5.83 0.63
CA GLU A 64 20.04 -6.27 1.40
C GLU A 64 19.71 -6.50 2.88
N ALA A 65 18.95 -5.59 3.50
CA ALA A 65 18.52 -5.72 4.88
C ALA A 65 17.58 -6.92 5.06
N VAL A 66 16.61 -7.10 4.15
CA VAL A 66 15.69 -8.22 4.14
C VAL A 66 16.44 -9.54 4.00
N MET A 67 17.31 -9.67 2.99
CA MET A 67 18.05 -10.92 2.74
C MET A 67 18.93 -11.29 3.93
N ARG A 68 19.65 -10.32 4.51
CA ARG A 68 20.46 -10.54 5.71
C ARG A 68 19.61 -10.98 6.91
N ARG A 69 18.45 -10.37 7.12
CA ARG A 69 17.56 -10.72 8.24
C ARG A 69 16.91 -12.08 8.08
N MET A 70 16.49 -12.40 6.86
CA MET A 70 15.76 -13.63 6.54
C MET A 70 16.69 -14.83 6.29
N GLY A 71 18.01 -14.59 6.16
CA GLY A 71 18.97 -15.62 5.78
C GLY A 71 18.78 -16.11 4.34
N TRP A 72 18.21 -15.29 3.47
CA TRP A 72 17.93 -15.66 2.08
C TRP A 72 19.15 -15.37 1.20
N ARG A 73 19.49 -16.33 0.32
CA ARG A 73 20.54 -16.14 -0.69
C ARG A 73 20.10 -15.19 -1.80
N GLU A 74 18.83 -15.19 -2.13
CA GLU A 74 18.20 -14.28 -3.08
C GLU A 74 16.70 -14.18 -2.82
N ILE A 75 16.02 -13.21 -3.44
CA ILE A 75 14.57 -13.17 -3.51
C ILE A 75 14.18 -13.77 -4.87
N GLY A 76 14.04 -15.10 -4.91
CA GLY A 76 13.60 -15.85 -6.08
C GLY A 76 12.08 -16.03 -6.10
N GLU A 77 11.58 -16.92 -6.96
CA GLU A 77 10.15 -17.19 -7.09
C GLU A 77 9.51 -17.66 -5.77
N ALA A 78 10.21 -18.52 -5.03
CA ALA A 78 9.73 -19.05 -3.76
C ALA A 78 9.61 -17.96 -2.67
N GLU A 79 10.58 -17.06 -2.58
CA GLU A 79 10.55 -15.93 -1.65
C GLU A 79 9.50 -14.90 -2.08
N ALA A 80 9.40 -14.61 -3.37
CA ALA A 80 8.40 -13.71 -3.92
C ALA A 80 6.97 -14.22 -3.63
N ALA A 81 6.72 -15.54 -3.76
CA ALA A 81 5.43 -16.14 -3.42
C ALA A 81 5.06 -15.93 -1.94
N LYS A 82 6.04 -16.05 -1.02
CA LYS A 82 5.83 -15.77 0.41
C LYS A 82 5.46 -14.31 0.65
N VAL A 83 6.14 -13.37 -0.01
CA VAL A 83 5.84 -11.94 0.09
C VAL A 83 4.44 -11.63 -0.44
N VAL A 84 4.07 -12.20 -1.59
CA VAL A 84 2.74 -12.04 -2.19
C VAL A 84 1.67 -12.58 -1.24
N ALA A 85 1.86 -13.76 -0.66
CA ALA A 85 0.90 -14.32 0.30
C ALA A 85 0.63 -13.35 1.47
N ILE A 86 1.68 -12.83 2.10
CA ILE A 86 1.52 -11.88 3.22
C ILE A 86 0.87 -10.56 2.77
N ALA A 87 1.24 -10.02 1.60
CA ALA A 87 0.61 -8.80 1.09
C ALA A 87 -0.88 -9.01 0.76
N SER A 88 -1.24 -10.17 0.21
CA SER A 88 -2.63 -10.56 -0.05
C SER A 88 -3.44 -10.74 1.23
N ASP A 89 -2.85 -11.33 2.27
CA ASP A 89 -3.49 -11.46 3.58
C ASP A 89 -3.76 -10.09 4.22
N ASN A 90 -2.77 -9.18 4.15
CA ASN A 90 -2.94 -7.81 4.63
C ASN A 90 -4.05 -7.06 3.87
N LEU A 91 -4.07 -7.17 2.54
CA LEU A 91 -5.14 -6.61 1.72
C LEU A 91 -6.52 -7.17 2.14
N SER A 92 -6.61 -8.49 2.31
CA SER A 92 -7.85 -9.15 2.72
C SER A 92 -8.32 -8.67 4.09
N ALA A 93 -7.42 -8.50 5.05
CA ALA A 93 -7.74 -7.95 6.36
C ALA A 93 -8.25 -6.50 6.27
N MET A 94 -7.63 -5.67 5.43
CA MET A 94 -8.04 -4.28 5.22
C MET A 94 -9.44 -4.16 4.60
N LEU A 95 -9.77 -5.05 3.67
CA LEU A 95 -11.11 -5.12 3.06
C LEU A 95 -12.14 -5.67 4.05
N ALA A 96 -11.79 -6.70 4.82
CA ALA A 96 -12.66 -7.25 5.85
C ALA A 96 -13.02 -6.21 6.92
N ALA A 97 -12.05 -5.42 7.38
CA ALA A 97 -12.29 -4.35 8.35
C ALA A 97 -13.29 -3.30 7.83
N ARG A 98 -13.24 -2.96 6.54
CA ARG A 98 -14.19 -2.02 5.90
C ARG A 98 -15.58 -2.62 5.74
N ASN A 99 -15.64 -3.89 5.36
CA ASN A 99 -16.90 -4.62 5.31
C ASN A 99 -17.58 -4.73 6.69
N LEU A 100 -16.81 -4.82 7.77
CA LEU A 100 -17.35 -4.79 9.14
C LEU A 100 -17.84 -3.39 9.52
N ALA A 101 -17.08 -2.33 9.19
CA ALA A 101 -17.49 -0.96 9.44
C ALA A 101 -18.77 -0.57 8.68
N ALA A 102 -18.89 -0.99 7.42
CA ALA A 102 -20.10 -0.77 6.62
C ALA A 102 -21.33 -1.49 7.20
N ARG A 103 -21.14 -2.67 7.81
CA ARG A 103 -22.20 -3.44 8.49
C ARG A 103 -22.57 -2.89 9.88
N ASN A 104 -21.68 -2.13 10.52
CA ASN A 104 -21.92 -1.58 11.86
C ASN A 104 -21.53 -0.09 11.97
N PRO A 105 -22.29 0.81 11.32
CA PRO A 105 -21.96 2.25 11.27
C PRO A 105 -21.99 2.94 12.65
N ALA A 106 -22.68 2.38 13.65
CA ALA A 106 -22.79 2.95 14.99
C ALA A 106 -21.55 2.74 15.89
N ALA A 107 -20.67 1.78 15.58
CA ALA A 107 -19.47 1.52 16.38
C ALA A 107 -18.34 2.55 16.14
N GLY A 108 -18.28 3.15 14.94
CA GLY A 108 -17.24 4.12 14.58
C GLY A 108 -17.37 5.48 15.29
N THR A 109 -18.60 5.90 15.63
CA THR A 109 -18.86 7.17 16.30
C THR A 109 -18.43 7.17 17.78
N VAL A 110 -18.36 5.99 18.42
CA VAL A 110 -17.98 5.86 19.83
C VAL A 110 -16.47 6.01 20.05
N ALA A 111 -15.65 5.60 19.08
CA ALA A 111 -14.20 5.77 19.14
C ALA A 111 -13.79 7.25 19.01
N ALA A 112 -14.37 7.98 18.06
CA ALA A 112 -14.11 9.41 17.86
C ALA A 112 -14.54 10.28 19.07
N ARG A 113 -15.55 9.84 19.84
CA ARG A 113 -16.01 10.57 21.03
C ARG A 113 -15.09 10.39 22.25
N LYS A 114 -14.25 9.35 22.28
CA LYS A 114 -13.32 9.10 23.40
C LYS A 114 -11.99 9.84 23.30
N GLU A 115 -11.60 10.31 22.12
CA GLU A 115 -10.34 11.07 21.94
C GLU A 115 -10.48 12.60 22.11
N GLY A 116 -11.72 13.11 22.21
CA GLY A 116 -12.01 14.55 22.33
C GLY A 116 -12.33 15.06 23.75
N LYS A 117 -12.09 14.27 24.80
CA LYS A 117 -12.23 14.70 26.19
C LYS A 117 -11.07 14.19 27.04
N SER A 118 -9.98 14.95 27.05
CA SER A 118 -9.09 15.10 28.21
C SER A 118 -8.46 16.47 28.20
#